data_AF-A0A392QF58-F1
#
_entry.id   AF-A0A392QF58-F1
#
_cell.length_a   1.000
_cell.length_b   1.000
_cell.length_c   1.000
_cell.angle_alpha   90.00
_cell.angle_beta   90.00
_cell.angle_gamma   90.00
#
_symmetry.space_group_name_H-M   'P 1'
#
loop_
_entity.id
_entity.type
_entity.pdbx_description
1 polymer ?
#
loop_
_entity_poly.entity_id
_entity_poly.type
_entity_poly.pdbx_seq_one_letter_code
_entity_poly.pdbx_strand_id
1 'polypeptide(L)'
;MANSMNVMAAANPPKFRGDGGPAAADLWLQAMEKILGAIHCPEDEMVTLATYQLLGDAEYWWGNTSVLMEGAYEEFTWGNFKRKFLSKNFSETARERYGEEFLKLTQGGMNVEAYAKKFES
;
A
#
# COMPACT_ATOMS: atom_id res chain seq x y z
N MET A 1 14.22 17.65 6.78
CA MET A 1 14.69 16.77 5.69
C MET A 1 16.00 16.02 5.96
N ALA A 2 17.19 16.65 6.00
CA ALA A 2 18.46 15.90 6.13
C ALA A 2 18.58 15.06 7.42
N ASN A 3 18.08 15.58 8.55
CA ASN A 3 18.04 14.84 9.81
C ASN A 3 17.06 13.66 9.76
N SER A 4 15.85 13.88 9.25
CA SER A 4 14.79 12.86 9.10
C SER A 4 15.23 11.72 8.18
N MET A 5 15.93 12.03 7.08
CA MET A 5 16.44 11.05 6.12
C MET A 5 17.55 10.17 6.73
N ASN A 6 18.45 10.74 7.52
CA ASN A 6 19.51 9.97 8.21
C ASN A 6 18.93 9.03 9.28
N VAL A 7 17.97 9.51 10.08
CA VAL A 7 17.30 8.67 11.08
C VAL A 7 16.45 7.58 10.40
N MET A 8 15.78 7.90 9.30
CA MET A 8 15.05 6.93 8.49
C MET A 8 15.99 5.87 7.90
N ALA A 9 17.14 6.25 7.35
CA ALA A 9 18.14 5.28 6.87
C ALA A 9 18.65 4.35 7.98
N ALA A 10 18.86 4.87 9.20
CA ALA A 10 19.27 4.08 10.35
C ALA A 10 18.17 3.10 10.83
N ALA A 11 16.89 3.44 10.63
CA ALA A 11 15.76 2.57 10.97
C ALA A 11 15.57 1.39 10.00
N ASN A 12 16.34 1.34 8.91
CA ASN A 12 16.30 0.29 7.88
C ASN A 12 14.87 -0.03 7.40
N PRO A 13 14.18 0.95 6.80
CA PRO A 13 12.79 0.78 6.38
C PRO A 13 12.67 -0.28 5.28
N PRO A 14 11.53 -1.00 5.25
CA PRO A 14 11.29 -1.98 4.21
C PRO A 14 11.07 -1.28 2.87
N LYS A 15 11.51 -1.94 1.80
CA LYS A 15 11.28 -1.49 0.42
C LYS A 15 10.07 -2.19 -0.17
N PHE A 16 9.35 -1.53 -1.06
CA PHE A 16 8.20 -2.11 -1.75
C PHE A 16 8.32 -1.98 -3.26
N ARG A 17 8.21 -3.11 -3.96
CA ARG A 17 8.31 -3.18 -5.42
C ARG A 17 6.96 -3.24 -6.15
N GLY A 18 5.88 -3.60 -5.45
CA GLY A 18 4.55 -3.80 -6.04
C GLY A 18 4.17 -5.27 -6.30
N ASP A 19 5.03 -6.24 -5.99
CA ASP A 19 4.91 -7.65 -6.40
C ASP A 19 4.33 -8.61 -5.34
N GLY A 20 4.10 -8.13 -4.11
CA GLY A 20 3.63 -8.97 -2.99
C GLY A 20 2.11 -9.02 -2.75
N GLY A 21 1.32 -8.33 -3.57
CA GLY A 21 -0.14 -8.24 -3.42
C GLY A 21 -0.62 -7.45 -2.19
N PRO A 22 -1.93 -7.47 -1.89
CA PRO A 22 -2.55 -6.60 -0.89
C PRO A 22 -1.96 -6.75 0.52
N ALA A 23 -1.68 -7.99 0.95
CA ALA A 23 -1.13 -8.25 2.28
C ALA A 23 0.30 -7.70 2.44
N ALA A 24 1.15 -7.83 1.42
CA ALA A 24 2.50 -7.27 1.46
C ALA A 24 2.48 -5.74 1.44
N ALA A 25 1.56 -5.14 0.67
CA ALA A 25 1.35 -3.70 0.65
C ALA A 25 0.90 -3.17 2.03
N ASP A 26 -0.03 -3.87 2.69
CA ASP A 26 -0.49 -3.52 4.04
C ASP A 26 0.63 -3.62 5.08
N LEU A 27 1.37 -4.74 5.09
CA LEU A 27 2.52 -4.93 5.98
C LEU A 27 3.60 -3.86 5.77
N TRP A 28 3.87 -3.50 4.52
CA TRP A 28 4.81 -2.43 4.20
C TRP A 28 4.32 -1.09 4.75
N LEU A 29 3.04 -0.75 4.54
CA LEU A 29 2.47 0.50 5.00
C LEU A 29 2.50 0.62 6.54
N GLN A 30 2.11 -0.44 7.24
CA GLN A 30 2.18 -0.49 8.71
C GLN A 30 3.62 -0.30 9.23
N ALA A 31 4.60 -0.93 8.59
CA ALA A 31 6.00 -0.79 8.95
C ALA A 31 6.50 0.64 8.73
N MET A 32 6.12 1.27 7.62
CA MET A 32 6.41 2.68 7.35
C MET A 32 5.77 3.60 8.39
N GLU A 33 4.49 3.42 8.72
CA GLU A 33 3.81 4.22 9.76
C GLU A 33 4.49 4.08 11.13
N LYS A 34 4.92 2.87 11.49
CA LYS A 34 5.64 2.61 12.74
C LYS A 34 6.98 3.37 12.78
N ILE A 35 7.75 3.33 11.70
CA ILE A 35 9.05 4.02 11.63
C ILE A 35 8.84 5.54 11.66
N LEU A 36 7.97 6.07 10.80
CA LEU A 36 7.68 7.50 10.71
C LEU A 36 7.15 8.07 12.03
N GLY A 37 6.30 7.31 12.72
CA GLY A 37 5.81 7.66 14.05
C GLY A 37 6.92 7.64 15.11
N ALA A 38 7.79 6.63 15.11
CA ALA A 38 8.89 6.52 16.05
C ALA A 38 9.93 7.65 15.92
N ILE A 39 10.10 8.19 14.70
CA ILE A 39 11.02 9.32 14.45
C ILE A 39 10.34 10.68 14.56
N HIS A 40 9.06 10.73 14.96
CA HIS A 40 8.23 11.93 14.99
C HIS A 40 8.29 12.73 13.68
N CYS A 41 8.19 12.01 12.55
CA CYS A 41 8.27 12.62 11.23
C CYS A 41 7.15 13.66 11.05
N PRO A 42 7.48 14.89 10.65
CA PRO A 42 6.49 15.88 10.21
C PRO A 42 5.66 15.33 9.05
N GLU A 43 4.36 15.63 9.04
CA GLU A 43 3.41 15.09 8.04
C GLU A 43 3.77 15.50 6.60
N ASP A 44 4.37 16.68 6.43
CA ASP A 44 4.88 17.21 5.16
C ASP A 44 6.10 16.43 4.62
N GLU A 45 6.83 15.72 5.47
CA GLU A 45 7.98 14.89 5.07
C GLU A 45 7.62 13.40 4.89
N MET A 46 6.50 12.94 5.46
CA MET A 46 6.12 11.52 5.50
C MET A 46 5.98 10.89 4.11
N VAL A 47 5.28 11.58 3.19
CA VAL A 47 5.05 11.08 1.83
C VAL A 47 6.38 10.92 1.11
N THR A 48 7.23 11.94 1.15
CA THR A 48 8.56 11.92 0.52
C THR A 48 9.40 10.75 1.05
N LEU A 49 9.48 10.58 2.37
CA LEU A 49 10.28 9.50 2.96
C LEU A 49 9.75 8.11 2.60
N ALA A 50 8.42 7.93 2.53
CA ALA A 50 7.82 6.67 2.12
C ALA A 50 8.05 6.37 0.63
N THR A 51 7.99 7.38 -0.23
CA THR A 51 8.14 7.20 -1.68
C THR A 51 9.59 6.87 -2.05
N TYR A 52 10.57 7.31 -1.25
CA TYR A 52 11.96 6.85 -1.37
C TYR A 52 12.15 5.35 -1.13
N GLN A 53 11.19 4.68 -0.49
CA GLN A 53 11.22 3.23 -0.25
C GLN A 53 10.41 2.43 -1.27
N LEU A 54 9.74 3.11 -2.20
CA LEU A 54 9.16 2.47 -3.38
C LEU A 54 10.25 2.21 -4.40
N LEU A 55 10.19 1.07 -5.07
CA LEU A 55 11.13 0.69 -6.13
C LEU A 55 10.37 0.10 -7.31
N GLY A 56 10.96 0.14 -8.50
CA GLY A 56 10.45 -0.58 -9.67
C GLY A 56 9.02 -0.13 -10.03
N ASP A 57 8.09 -1.07 -10.13
CA ASP A 57 6.71 -0.78 -10.57
C ASP A 57 5.98 0.15 -9.60
N ALA A 58 6.21 0.02 -8.29
CA ALA A 58 5.63 0.89 -7.29
C ALA A 58 6.16 2.34 -7.39
N GLU A 59 7.45 2.52 -7.68
CA GLU A 59 8.06 3.83 -7.90
C GLU A 59 7.51 4.48 -9.17
N TYR A 60 7.47 3.73 -10.28
CA TYR A 60 6.91 4.19 -11.55
C TYR A 60 5.43 4.59 -11.42
N TRP A 61 4.63 3.77 -10.74
CA TRP A 61 3.22 4.07 -10.47
C TRP A 61 3.06 5.36 -9.66
N TRP A 62 3.86 5.56 -8.61
CA TRP A 62 3.77 6.75 -7.77
C TRP A 62 4.17 8.02 -8.54
N GLY A 63 5.20 7.95 -9.39
CA GLY A 63 5.61 9.05 -10.25
C GLY A 63 4.46 9.54 -11.14
N ASN A 64 3.78 8.62 -11.83
CA ASN A 64 2.61 8.94 -12.66
C ASN A 64 1.44 9.48 -11.82
N THR A 65 1.16 8.85 -10.68
CA THR A 65 0.08 9.23 -9.77
C THR A 65 0.27 10.65 -9.22
N SER A 66 1.51 11.01 -8.90
CA SER A 66 1.88 12.34 -8.40
C SER A 66 1.59 13.43 -9.44
N VAL A 67 1.97 13.21 -10.70
CA VAL A 67 1.66 14.13 -11.81
C VAL A 67 0.15 14.33 -11.97
N LEU A 68 -0.64 13.24 -11.83
CA LEU A 68 -2.10 13.33 -11.87
C LEU A 68 -2.68 14.09 -10.68
N MET A 69 -2.09 13.96 -9.49
CA MET A 69 -2.47 14.72 -8.30
C MET A 69 -2.23 16.22 -8.50
N GLU A 70 -1.06 16.59 -9.02
CA GLU A 70 -0.73 17.98 -9.34
C GLU A 70 -1.74 18.58 -10.31
N GLY A 71 -2.03 17.88 -11.42
CA GLY A 71 -3.02 18.33 -12.40
C GLY A 71 -4.45 18.46 -11.85
N ALA A 72 -4.77 17.73 -10.79
CA ALA A 72 -6.06 17.76 -10.11
C ALA A 72 -6.11 18.72 -8.91
N TYR A 73 -5.02 19.45 -8.62
CA TYR A 73 -4.87 20.27 -7.41
C TYR A 73 -5.11 19.48 -6.11
N GLU A 74 -4.76 18.19 -6.11
CA GLU A 74 -4.86 17.35 -4.94
C GLU A 74 -3.64 17.50 -4.04
N GLU A 75 -3.85 17.67 -2.73
CA GLU A 75 -2.76 17.85 -1.78
C GLU A 75 -1.92 16.57 -1.58
N PHE A 76 -0.61 16.75 -1.44
CA PHE A 76 0.35 15.68 -1.14
C PHE A 76 0.41 15.35 0.36
N THR A 77 -0.72 14.94 0.92
CA THR A 77 -0.83 14.53 2.33
C THR A 77 -0.57 13.03 2.50
N TRP A 78 -0.18 12.62 3.72
CA TRP A 78 -0.08 11.20 4.06
C TRP A 78 -1.39 10.45 3.84
N GLY A 79 -2.52 11.07 4.15
CA GLY A 79 -3.85 10.53 3.89
C GLY A 79 -4.11 10.22 2.42
N ASN A 80 -3.78 11.15 1.52
CA ASN A 80 -3.95 10.95 0.08
C ASN A 80 -3.00 9.89 -0.48
N PHE A 81 -1.75 9.86 -0.02
CA PHE A 81 -0.82 8.78 -0.33
C PHE A 81 -1.40 7.42 0.04
N LYS A 82 -1.83 7.23 1.30
CA LYS A 82 -2.40 5.95 1.77
C LYS A 82 -3.61 5.52 0.95
N ARG A 83 -4.54 6.44 0.70
CA ARG A 83 -5.75 6.17 -0.08
C ARG A 83 -5.41 5.66 -1.48
N LYS A 84 -4.47 6.31 -2.17
CA LYS A 84 -4.06 5.91 -3.52
C LYS A 84 -3.24 4.63 -3.52
N PHE A 85 -2.32 4.49 -2.55
CA PHE A 85 -1.48 3.31 -2.39
C PHE A 85 -2.31 2.06 -2.12
N LEU A 86 -3.24 2.12 -1.16
CA LEU A 86 -4.16 1.03 -0.88
C LEU A 86 -5.08 0.78 -2.07
N SER A 87 -5.63 1.82 -2.70
CA SER A 87 -6.44 1.65 -3.90
C SER A 87 -5.67 0.89 -5.00
N LYS A 88 -4.43 1.27 -5.33
CA LYS A 88 -3.64 0.57 -6.36
C LYS A 88 -3.38 -0.90 -5.99
N ASN A 89 -3.00 -1.17 -4.75
CA ASN A 89 -2.61 -2.52 -4.33
C ASN A 89 -3.81 -3.44 -4.02
N PHE A 90 -4.99 -2.88 -3.71
CA PHE A 90 -6.18 -3.64 -3.35
C PHE A 90 -7.25 -3.69 -4.45
N SER A 91 -7.34 -2.70 -5.35
CA SER A 91 -8.45 -2.62 -6.33
C SER A 91 -8.36 -3.61 -7.49
N GLU A 92 -7.15 -4.08 -7.82
CA GLU A 92 -6.91 -5.03 -8.91
C GLU A 92 -6.81 -6.47 -8.35
N THR A 93 -5.92 -6.70 -7.40
CA THR A 93 -5.60 -8.05 -6.93
C THR A 93 -6.61 -8.64 -5.95
N ALA A 94 -7.27 -7.86 -5.09
CA ALA A 94 -8.26 -8.43 -4.18
C ALA A 94 -9.52 -8.85 -4.94
N ARG A 95 -9.99 -8.01 -5.86
CA ARG A 95 -11.20 -8.28 -6.65
C ARG A 95 -11.00 -9.42 -7.65
N GLU A 96 -9.82 -9.51 -8.27
CA GLU A 96 -9.46 -10.62 -9.15
C GLU A 96 -9.21 -11.92 -8.37
N ARG A 97 -8.51 -11.89 -7.24
CA ARG A 97 -8.23 -13.11 -6.47
C ARG A 97 -9.45 -13.65 -5.75
N TYR A 98 -10.28 -12.80 -5.16
CA TYR A 98 -11.59 -13.22 -4.64
C TYR A 98 -12.53 -13.63 -5.78
N GLY A 99 -12.48 -12.97 -6.94
CA GLY A 99 -13.25 -13.36 -8.12
C GLY A 99 -12.85 -14.74 -8.64
N GLU A 100 -11.55 -15.01 -8.77
CA GLU A 100 -11.01 -16.29 -9.22
C GLU A 100 -11.20 -17.41 -8.19
N GLU A 101 -10.98 -17.15 -6.90
CA GLU A 101 -11.28 -18.12 -5.84
C GLU A 101 -12.77 -18.41 -5.80
N PHE A 102 -13.62 -17.38 -5.89
CA PHE A 102 -15.07 -17.54 -5.97
C PHE A 102 -15.48 -18.36 -7.21
N LEU A 103 -14.95 -18.05 -8.39
CA LEU A 103 -15.19 -18.81 -9.63
C LEU A 103 -14.73 -20.27 -9.52
N LYS A 104 -13.52 -20.52 -9.00
CA LYS A 104 -12.99 -21.88 -8.76
C LYS A 104 -13.83 -22.64 -7.73
N LEU A 105 -14.32 -21.96 -6.69
CA LEU A 105 -15.24 -22.52 -5.69
C LEU A 105 -16.62 -22.83 -6.27
N THR A 106 -17.15 -21.97 -7.15
CA THR A 106 -18.43 -22.22 -7.83
C THR A 106 -18.33 -23.42 -8.77
N GLN A 107 -17.19 -23.61 -9.42
CA GLN A 107 -16.91 -24.75 -10.29
C GLN A 107 -16.64 -26.05 -9.51
N GLY A 108 -16.24 -25.94 -8.23
CA GLY A 108 -15.88 -27.05 -7.33
C GLY A 108 -16.99 -27.55 -6.39
N GLY A 109 -18.19 -26.95 -6.40
CA GLY A 109 -19.39 -27.54 -5.78
C GLY A 109 -19.63 -27.28 -4.28
N MET A 110 -19.28 -26.10 -3.75
CA MET A 110 -19.72 -25.70 -2.40
C MET A 110 -20.66 -24.48 -2.43
N ASN A 111 -21.74 -24.57 -1.65
CA ASN A 111 -22.71 -23.48 -1.50
C ASN A 111 -22.09 -22.28 -0.74
N VAL A 112 -22.64 -21.09 -0.98
CA VAL A 112 -22.21 -19.81 -0.38
C VAL A 112 -22.25 -19.83 1.15
N GLU A 113 -23.08 -20.69 1.75
CA GLU A 113 -23.32 -20.83 3.19
C GLU A 113 -22.12 -21.46 3.92
N ALA A 114 -21.42 -22.41 3.29
CA ALA A 114 -20.19 -23.00 3.84
C ALA A 114 -19.03 -21.99 3.95
N TYR A 115 -19.08 -20.90 3.18
CA TYR A 115 -18.05 -19.87 3.13
C TYR A 115 -18.14 -18.88 4.30
N ALA A 116 -19.36 -18.44 4.68
CA ALA A 116 -19.57 -17.54 5.82
C ALA A 116 -18.98 -18.11 7.12
N LYS A 117 -19.08 -19.43 7.29
CA LYS A 117 -18.57 -20.14 8.46
C LYS A 117 -17.03 -20.24 8.52
N LYS A 118 -16.31 -19.99 7.41
CA LYS A 118 -14.84 -20.09 7.33
C LYS A 118 -14.11 -18.76 7.52
N PHE A 119 -14.79 -17.64 7.26
CA PHE A 119 -14.19 -16.29 7.32
C PHE A 119 -14.73 -15.43 8.48
N GLU A 120 -15.58 -15.97 9.36
CA GLU A 120 -16.04 -15.33 10.61
C GLU A 120 -15.35 -15.87 11.89
N SER A 121 -14.07 -16.27 11.84
CA SER A 121 -13.30 -16.61 13.05
C SER A 121 -11.97 -15.88 13.15
#